data_AF-A0ABD0NFX8-F1
#
_entry.id   AF-A0ABD0NFX8-F1
#
_cell.length_a   1.000
_cell.length_b   1.000
_cell.length_c   1.000
_cell.angle_alpha   90.00
_cell.angle_beta   90.00
_cell.angle_gamma   90.00
#
_symmetry.space_group_name_H-M   'P 1'
#
loop_
_entity.id
_entity.type
_entity.pdbx_description
1 polymer ?
#
loop_
_entity_poly.entity_id
_entity_poly.type
_entity_poly.pdbx_seq_one_letter_code
_entity_poly.pdbx_strand_id
1 'polypeptide(L)' 'DIKDLREEHQFAGRVEYVGNKLRIKDLKISDSGEYRFRFITDLDKYSGSPGVILTVT' A
#
# COMPACT_ATOMS: atom_id res chain seq x y z
N ASP A 1 4.62 6.34 -11.20
CA ASP A 1 5.20 7.16 -10.14
C ASP A 1 5.08 6.43 -8.81
N ILE A 2 6.03 6.59 -7.90
CA ILE A 2 5.91 5.98 -6.56
C ILE A 2 5.02 6.88 -5.74
N LYS A 3 3.82 6.40 -5.43
CA LYS A 3 2.90 7.08 -4.54
C LYS A 3 2.98 6.50 -3.14
N ASP A 4 3.13 7.40 -2.17
CA ASP A 4 2.81 7.11 -0.78
C ASP A 4 1.30 6.95 -0.69
N LEU A 5 0.84 5.78 -0.26
CA LEU A 5 -0.60 5.50 -0.17
C LEU A 5 -1.31 6.46 0.79
N ARG A 6 -0.60 7.09 1.74
CA ARG A 6 -1.18 8.10 2.64
C ARG A 6 -1.55 9.39 1.91
N GLU A 7 -0.89 9.69 0.80
CA GLU A 7 -1.10 10.92 0.00
C GLU A 7 -2.15 10.72 -1.09
N GLU A 8 -2.53 9.47 -1.37
CA GLU A 8 -3.56 9.18 -2.35
C GLU A 8 -4.94 9.50 -1.79
N HIS A 9 -5.70 10.33 -2.54
CA HIS A 9 -7.03 10.78 -2.13
C HIS A 9 -7.98 9.63 -1.75
N GLN A 10 -7.88 8.48 -2.44
CA GLN A 10 -8.71 7.31 -2.13
C GLN A 10 -8.43 6.74 -0.72
N PHE A 11 -7.21 6.89 -0.21
CA PHE A 11 -6.71 6.32 1.04
C PHE A 11 -6.50 7.34 2.16
N ALA A 12 -6.68 8.64 1.88
CA ALA A 12 -6.44 9.74 2.80
C ALA A 12 -7.13 9.51 4.16
N GLY A 13 -6.35 9.63 5.24
CA GLY A 13 -6.81 9.45 6.62
C GLY A 13 -7.07 8.00 7.05
N ARG A 14 -6.98 7.02 6.15
CA ARG A 14 -7.25 5.61 6.43
C ARG A 14 -6.01 4.72 6.44
N VAL A 15 -4.90 5.21 5.88
CA VAL A 15 -3.64 4.46 5.78
C VAL A 15 -2.63 4.92 6.82
N GLU A 16 -1.98 3.94 7.46
CA GLU A 16 -0.90 4.15 8.40
C GLU A 16 0.23 3.14 8.17
N TYR A 17 1.46 3.58 8.38
CA TYR A 17 2.63 2.70 8.44
C TYR A 17 3.00 2.46 9.91
N VAL A 18 2.94 1.20 10.36
CA VAL A 18 3.28 0.79 11.72
C VAL A 18 4.50 -0.11 11.66
N GLY A 19 5.69 0.48 11.83
CA GLY A 19 6.96 -0.19 11.56
C GLY A 19 7.05 -0.57 10.08
N ASN A 20 7.25 -1.86 9.80
CA ASN A 20 7.30 -2.41 8.45
C ASN A 20 5.94 -2.92 7.91
N LYS A 21 4.82 -2.57 8.58
CA LYS A 21 3.47 -3.00 8.21
C LYS A 21 2.65 -1.85 7.63
N LEU A 22 1.87 -2.14 6.60
CA LEU A 22 0.80 -1.28 6.08
C LEU A 22 -0.49 -1.60 6.82
N ARG A 23 -1.14 -0.59 7.42
CA ARG A 23 -2.46 -0.69 8.03
C ARG A 23 -3.44 0.18 7.25
N ILE A 24 -4.53 -0.42 6.77
CA ILE A 24 -5.65 0.29 6.13
C ILE A 24 -6.88 0.11 7.02
N LYS A 25 -7.49 1.23 7.42
CA LYS A 25 -8.74 1.28 8.20
C LYS A 25 -9.93 1.52 7.28
N ASP A 26 -11.12 1.17 7.75
CA ASP A 26 -12.39 1.40 7.04
C ASP A 26 -12.31 0.96 5.57
N LEU A 27 -12.00 -0.34 5.36
CA LEU A 27 -11.79 -0.93 4.04
C LEU A 27 -13.02 -0.76 3.15
N LYS A 28 -12.77 -0.42 1.89
CA LYS A 28 -13.79 -0.26 0.84
C LYS A 28 -13.58 -1.29 -0.26
N ILE A 29 -14.64 -1.62 -1.00
CA ILE A 29 -14.55 -2.49 -2.19
C ILE A 29 -13.47 -1.98 -3.16
N SER A 30 -13.38 -0.66 -3.33
CA SER A 30 -12.38 0.00 -4.18
C SER A 30 -10.93 -0.13 -3.70
N ASP A 31 -10.71 -0.57 -2.45
CA ASP A 31 -9.37 -0.85 -1.94
C ASP A 31 -8.88 -2.26 -2.35
N SER A 32 -9.73 -3.08 -2.99
CA SER A 32 -9.33 -4.40 -3.49
C SER A 32 -8.26 -4.26 -4.58
N GLY A 33 -7.27 -5.15 -4.56
CA GLY A 33 -6.16 -5.12 -5.51
C GLY A 33 -4.93 -5.87 -5.01
N GLU A 34 -3.87 -5.85 -5.82
CA GLU A 34 -2.56 -6.40 -5.44
C GLU A 34 -1.73 -5.33 -4.72
N TYR A 35 -1.30 -5.64 -3.50
CA TYR A 35 -0.41 -4.80 -2.70
C TYR A 35 0.98 -5.42 -2.68
N ARG A 36 2.01 -4.58 -2.92
CA ARG A 36 3.40 -5.01 -2.87
C ARG A 36 4.17 -4.22 -1.84
N PHE A 37 4.97 -4.93 -1.06
CA PHE A 37 5.99 -4.32 -0.22
C PHE A 37 7.08 -3.73 -1.12
N ARG A 38 7.53 -2.50 -0.85
CA ARG A 38 8.56 -1.81 -1.65
C ARG A 38 9.68 -1.29 -0.76
N PHE A 39 10.93 -1.49 -1.20
CA PHE A 39 12.10 -0.80 -0.66
C PHE A 39 12.61 0.17 -1.72
N ILE A 40 12.80 1.43 -1.34
CA ILE A 40 13.23 2.50 -2.23
C ILE A 40 14.46 3.12 -1.60
N THR A 41 15.55 3.13 -2.33
CA THR A 41 16.76 3.88 -1.97
C THR A 41 16.97 4.99 -3.00
N ASP A 42 17.99 5.80 -2.76
CA ASP A 42 18.53 6.76 -3.72
C ASP A 42 19.09 6.07 -4.99
N LEU A 43 19.49 4.81 -4.90
CA LEU A 43 20.12 4.05 -5.98
C LEU A 43 19.18 3.10 -6.70
N ASP A 44 18.25 2.44 -6.00
CA ASP A 44 17.43 1.36 -6.57
C ASP A 44 16.04 1.22 -5.93
N LYS A 45 15.18 0.45 -6.58
CA LYS A 45 13.79 0.20 -6.21
C LYS A 45 13.49 -1.29 -6.32
N TYR A 46 13.18 -1.91 -5.19
CA TYR A 46 12.75 -3.29 -5.12
C TYR A 46 11.27 -3.40 -4.76
N SER A 47 10.54 -4.29 -5.44
CA SER A 47 9.18 -4.68 -5.08
C SER A 47 9.14 -6.17 -4.77
N GLY A 48 8.55 -6.52 -3.64
CA GLY A 48 8.28 -7.91 -3.30
C GLY A 48 7.40 -8.58 -4.36
N SER A 49 7.75 -9.80 -4.72
CA SER A 49 7.01 -10.65 -5.64
C SER A 49 6.94 -12.08 -5.08
N PRO A 50 5.76 -12.72 -5.02
CA PRO A 50 4.46 -12.19 -5.44
C PRO A 50 3.94 -11.09 -4.50
N GLY A 51 3.01 -10.27 -4.97
CA GLY A 51 2.25 -9.37 -4.10
C GLY A 51 1.18 -10.10 -3.29
N VAL A 52 0.51 -9.34 -2.43
CA VAL A 52 -0.62 -9.79 -1.62
C VAL A 52 -1.91 -9.31 -2.29
N ILE A 53 -2.82 -10.23 -2.61
CA ILE A 53 -4.15 -9.87 -3.11
C ILE A 53 -5.08 -9.59 -1.94
N LEU A 54 -5.62 -8.37 -1.90
CA LEU A 54 -6.69 -7.99 -0.99
C LEU A 54 -8.02 -7.98 -1.75
N THR A 55 -9.00 -8.69 -1.20
CA THR A 55 -10.38 -8.69 -1.69
C THR A 55 -11.29 -8.24 -0.57
N VAL A 56 -12.07 -7.18 -0.81
CA VAL A 56 -13.10 -6.68 0.11
C VAL A 56 -14.46 -7.02 -0.47
N THR A 57 -15.33 -7.66 0.33
CA THR A 57 -16.67 -8.13 -0.07
C THR A 57 -17.74 -7.54 0.82
#